data_AF-A0A7C5LV13-F1
#
_entry.id   AF-A0A7C5LV13-F1
#
_cell.length_a   1.000
_cell.length_b   1.000
_cell.length_c   1.000
_cell.angle_alpha   90.00
_cell.angle_beta   90.00
_cell.angle_gamma   90.00
#
_symmetry.space_group_name_H-M   'P 1'
#
loop_
_entity.id
_entity.type
_entity.pdbx_description
1 polymer ?
#
loop_
_entity_poly.entity_id
_entity_poly.type
_entity_poly.pdbx_seq_one_letter_code
_entity_poly.pdbx_strand_id
1 'polypeptide(L)' 'IPTSKEGIDGSMVSQVYYQEDDLERIARYCGRDVVVTAQLLLRLHQMPLISEENIIIIEN' A
#
# COMPACT_ATOMS: atom_id res chain seq x y z
N ILE A 1 -0.75 -11.23 -6.98
CA ILE A 1 -0.92 -10.29 -5.85
C ILE A 1 -0.68 -8.92 -6.45
N PRO A 2 -1.59 -7.96 -6.28
CA PRO A 2 -1.39 -6.59 -6.78
C PRO A 2 -0.08 -6.00 -6.24
N THR A 3 0.54 -5.12 -7.00
CA THR A 3 1.77 -4.44 -6.58
C THR A 3 1.43 -3.21 -5.74
N SER A 4 2.23 -2.89 -4.73
CA SER A 4 2.09 -1.64 -3.97
C SER A 4 2.72 -0.44 -4.69
N LYS A 5 3.56 -0.68 -5.71
CA LYS A 5 4.37 0.33 -6.41
C LYS A 5 3.63 1.11 -7.49
N GLU A 6 2.42 1.55 -7.19
CA GLU A 6 1.68 2.45 -8.05
C GLU A 6 1.84 3.89 -7.54
N GLY A 7 2.50 4.74 -8.33
CA GLY A 7 2.63 6.17 -8.07
C GLY A 7 3.97 6.59 -7.45
N ILE A 8 4.45 5.91 -6.40
CA ILE A 8 5.77 6.14 -5.77
C ILE A 8 6.38 4.82 -5.29
N ASP A 9 7.67 4.82 -4.99
CA ASP A 9 8.32 3.77 -4.20
C ASP A 9 9.03 4.34 -2.97
N GLY A 10 9.56 3.46 -2.11
CA GLY A 10 10.21 3.84 -0.85
C GLY A 10 11.36 4.85 -1.01
N SER A 11 12.06 4.87 -2.15
CA SER A 11 13.14 5.84 -2.39
C SER A 11 12.60 7.26 -2.64
N MET A 12 11.35 7.37 -3.09
CA MET A 12 10.71 8.63 -3.45
C MET A 12 10.02 9.32 -2.27
N VAL A 13 9.80 8.63 -1.13
CA VAL A 13 9.07 9.16 0.03
C VAL A 13 9.67 10.50 0.52
N SER A 14 11.00 10.61 0.55
CA SER A 14 11.67 11.85 0.96
C SER A 14 11.38 13.00 0.00
N GLN A 15 11.47 12.76 -1.31
CA GLN A 15 11.15 13.75 -2.33
C GLN A 15 9.69 14.21 -2.20
N VAL A 16 8.76 13.27 -2.08
CA VAL A 16 7.32 13.55 -2.02
C VAL A 16 6.98 14.37 -0.78
N TYR A 17 7.60 14.06 0.36
CA TYR A 17 7.38 14.82 1.59
C TYR A 17 7.97 16.23 1.52
N TYR A 18 9.24 16.38 1.15
CA TYR A 18 9.93 17.67 1.26
C TYR A 18 9.77 18.60 0.06
N GLN A 19 9.45 18.07 -1.12
CA GLN A 19 9.38 18.85 -2.36
C GLN A 19 7.97 18.94 -2.93
N GLU A 20 7.18 17.87 -2.80
CA GLU A 20 5.83 17.81 -3.36
C GLU A 20 4.74 18.15 -2.32
N ASP A 21 5.06 18.13 -1.02
CA ASP A 21 4.14 18.37 0.10
C ASP A 21 2.87 17.49 0.04
N ASP A 22 3.01 16.27 -0.49
CA ASP A 22 1.89 15.35 -0.75
C ASP A 22 1.89 14.17 0.22
N LEU A 23 1.51 14.47 1.47
CA LEU A 23 1.39 13.49 2.55
C LEU A 23 0.34 12.42 2.27
N GLU A 24 -0.73 12.78 1.57
CA GLU A 24 -1.84 11.88 1.26
C GLU A 24 -1.40 10.75 0.33
N ARG A 25 -0.55 11.07 -0.65
CA ARG A 25 0.06 10.07 -1.54
C ARG A 25 1.01 9.13 -0.80
N ILE A 26 1.75 9.62 0.18
CA ILE A 26 2.58 8.77 1.05
C ILE A 26 1.69 7.82 1.87
N ALA A 27 0.61 8.34 2.46
CA ALA A 27 -0.34 7.54 3.25
C ALA A 27 -0.99 6.43 2.41
N ARG A 28 -1.46 6.74 1.19
CA ARG A 28 -2.01 5.75 0.25
C ARG A 28 -0.99 4.67 -0.12
N TYR A 29 0.27 5.05 -0.37
CA TYR A 29 1.35 4.11 -0.64
C TYR A 29 1.58 3.15 0.54
N CYS A 30 1.67 3.67 1.77
CA CYS A 30 1.84 2.84 2.97
C CYS A 30 0.63 1.92 3.22
N GLY A 31 -0.60 2.39 2.97
CA GLY A 31 -1.80 1.56 3.06
C GLY A 31 -1.78 0.38 2.08
N ARG A 32 -1.29 0.60 0.86
CA ARG A 32 -1.09 -0.45 -0.14
C ARG A 32 -0.05 -1.48 0.29
N ASP A 33 1.06 -1.05 0.90
CA ASP A 33 2.08 -1.97 1.44
C ASP A 33 1.47 -2.93 2.48
N VAL A 34 0.60 -2.44 3.37
CA VAL A 34 -0.10 -3.29 4.35
C VAL A 34 -0.96 -4.36 3.67
N VAL A 35 -1.75 -3.96 2.65
CA VAL A 35 -2.59 -4.88 1.89
C VAL A 35 -1.73 -5.95 1.20
N VAL A 36 -0.67 -5.54 0.51
CA VAL A 36 0.21 -6.48 -0.21
C VAL A 36 0.89 -7.44 0.76
N THR A 37 1.37 -6.97 1.91
CA THR A 37 1.96 -7.82 2.94
C THR A 37 0.96 -8.85 3.47
N ALA A 38 -0.28 -8.46 3.79
CA ALA A 38 -1.32 -9.39 4.25
C ALA A 38 -1.65 -10.44 3.19
N GLN A 39 -1.82 -10.02 1.93
CA GLN A 39 -2.09 -10.91 0.81
C GLN A 39 -0.94 -11.89 0.55
N LEU A 40 0.31 -11.43 0.68
CA LEU A 40 1.50 -12.27 0.56
C LEU A 40 1.55 -13.32 1.67
N LEU A 41 1.30 -12.91 2.92
CA LEU A 41 1.25 -13.81 4.06
C LEU A 41 0.23 -14.93 3.85
N LEU A 42 -0.99 -14.60 3.41
CA LEU A 42 -2.03 -15.59 3.12
C LEU A 42 -1.57 -16.59 2.04
N ARG A 43 -0.93 -16.11 0.97
CA ARG A 43 -0.42 -17.00 -0.08
C ARG A 43 0.74 -17.88 0.38
N LEU A 44 1.61 -17.40 1.27
CA LEU A 44 2.63 -18.23 1.91
C LEU A 44 2.01 -19.39 2.71
N HIS A 45 0.81 -19.17 3.28
CA HIS A 45 0.03 -20.18 3.98
C HIS A 45 -0.98 -20.94 3.10
N GLN A 46 -0.91 -20.80 1.77
CA GLN A 46 -1.83 -21.42 0.80
C GLN A 46 -3.31 -21.06 1.04
N MET A 47 -3.57 -19.90 1.65
CA MET A 47 -4.92 -19.37 1.88
C MET A 47 -5.37 -18.50 0.69
N PRO A 48 -6.70 -18.35 0.48
CA PRO A 48 -7.22 -17.42 -0.52
C PRO A 48 -6.85 -15.97 -0.18
N LEU A 49 -6.93 -15.09 -1.17
CA LEU A 49 -6.75 -13.65 -0.95
C LEU A 49 -7.97 -13.07 -0.23
N ILE A 50 -7.75 -11.99 0.51
CA ILE A 50 -8.83 -11.13 0.99
C ILE A 50 -9.48 -10.48 -0.23
N SER A 51 -10.80 -10.59 -0.35
CA SER A 51 -11.55 -9.93 -1.42
C SER A 51 -11.59 -8.42 -1.20
N GLU A 52 -11.57 -7.64 -2.28
CA GLU A 52 -11.43 -6.16 -2.21
C GLU A 52 -12.54 -5.50 -1.39
N GLU A 53 -13.77 -6.01 -1.44
CA GLU A 53 -14.90 -5.52 -0.65
C GLU A 53 -14.71 -5.67 0.87
N ASN A 54 -13.75 -6.51 1.30
CA ASN A 54 -13.39 -6.71 2.70
C ASN A 54 -12.16 -5.89 3.12
N ILE A 55 -11.67 -4.99 2.25
CA ILE A 55 -10.53 -4.12 2.53
C ILE A 55 -11.04 -2.68 2.59
N ILE A 56 -10.97 -2.07 3.78
CA ILE A 56 -11.38 -0.68 4.00
C ILE A 56 -10.13 0.14 4.30
N ILE A 57 -9.87 1.15 3.47
CA ILE A 57 -8.81 2.14 3.69
C ILE A 57 -9.49 3.40 4.22
N ILE A 58 -9.05 3.87 5.39
CA ILE A 58 -9.54 5.11 5.98
C ILE A 58 -8.62 6.24 5.51
N GLU A 59 -9.18 7.18 4.76
CA GLU A 59 -8.51 8.44 4.42
C GLU A 59 -8.76 9.45 5.56
N ASN A 60 -7.73 10.25 5.89
CA ASN A 60 -7.80 11.29 6.93
C ASN A 60 -8.16 12.65 6.34
#